data_AF-A0A1J5QT53-F1
#
_entry.id   AF-A0A1J5QT53-F1
#
_cell.length_a   1.000
_cell.length_b   1.000
_cell.length_c   1.000
_cell.angle_alpha   90.00
_cell.angle_beta   90.00
_cell.angle_gamma   90.00
#
_symmetry.space_group_name_H-M   'P 1'
#
loop_
_entity.id
_entity.type
_entity.pdbx_description
1 polymer ?
#
loop_
_entity_poly.entity_id
_entity_poly.type
_entity_poly.pdbx_seq_one_letter_code
_entity_poly.pdbx_strand_id
1 'polypeptide(L)'
;MRFGGVSGDATGHGAFSVWQHGKGVPGGHCEASLAGVQGAVGASHGVRMLSEPRPVTAVQGHDLVFLDGKPALDSLQRAYDARPGASGDALPMHHLMLGIAATRESAVHGDYRLAALVCANETERSVTLATRLEPGQLVFWLLREADAAQCDLEDMVSRLQHQLPAGPDFGLLFSCLGRGPYFYNGVDRDLELMRRRLPGMPLIGFYGNGEIAPVNGVNELLQYSAVLGLFRHV
;
A
#
# COMPACT_ATOMS: atom_id res chain seq x y z
N MET A 1 -5.41 18.02 -1.32
CA MET A 1 -5.17 16.58 -1.53
C MET A 1 -4.07 16.43 -2.56
N ARG A 2 -3.00 15.67 -2.27
CA ARG A 2 -1.93 15.38 -3.24
C ARG A 2 -1.84 13.87 -3.38
N PHE A 3 -1.64 13.39 -4.60
CA PHE A 3 -1.46 11.98 -4.87
C PHE A 3 -0.67 11.83 -6.16
N GLY A 4 -0.09 10.64 -6.39
CA GLY A 4 0.78 10.41 -7.52
C GLY A 4 1.51 9.09 -7.44
N GLY A 5 2.59 8.99 -8.20
CA GLY A 5 3.50 7.85 -8.17
C GLY A 5 4.95 8.32 -8.26
N VAL A 6 5.86 7.40 -7.92
CA VAL A 6 7.30 7.54 -8.06
C VAL A 6 7.74 6.53 -9.11
N SER A 7 8.51 6.97 -10.10
CA SER A 7 9.13 6.08 -11.08
C SER A 7 10.64 6.25 -11.03
N GLY A 8 11.37 5.14 -11.07
CA GLY A 8 12.82 5.12 -11.06
C GLY A 8 13.35 3.76 -11.49
N ASP A 9 14.68 3.62 -11.51
CA ASP A 9 15.34 2.33 -11.71
C ASP A 9 15.54 1.61 -10.36
N ALA A 10 16.06 0.39 -10.42
CA ALA A 10 16.28 -0.47 -9.26
C ALA A 10 17.25 0.14 -8.22
N THR A 11 18.04 1.14 -8.59
CA THR A 11 19.06 1.75 -7.73
C THR A 11 18.71 3.17 -7.28
N GLY A 12 17.72 3.82 -7.91
CA GLY A 12 17.41 5.23 -7.71
C GLY A 12 18.48 6.20 -8.21
N HIS A 13 19.51 5.73 -8.93
CA HIS A 13 20.66 6.53 -9.39
C HIS A 13 20.77 6.66 -10.91
N GLY A 14 19.84 6.08 -11.67
CA GLY A 14 19.79 6.21 -13.12
C GLY A 14 19.64 7.66 -13.60
N ALA A 15 19.97 7.89 -14.87
CA ALA A 15 19.79 9.18 -15.53
C ALA A 15 18.29 9.43 -15.82
N PHE A 16 17.49 9.65 -14.78
CA PHE A 16 16.09 10.01 -14.95
C PHE A 16 15.98 11.44 -15.44
N SER A 17 15.13 11.64 -16.42
CA SER A 17 14.70 12.98 -16.83
C SER A 17 13.23 13.09 -16.50
N VAL A 18 12.90 13.96 -15.54
CA VAL A 18 11.52 14.39 -15.34
C VAL A 18 11.26 15.58 -16.24
N TRP A 19 10.12 15.58 -16.91
CA TRP A 19 9.76 16.64 -17.86
C TRP A 19 8.55 17.39 -17.33
N GLN A 20 8.61 18.72 -17.37
CA GLN A 20 7.48 19.59 -17.07
C GLN A 20 7.37 20.65 -18.17
N HIS A 21 6.16 20.86 -18.68
CA HIS A 21 5.92 21.77 -19.81
C HIS A 21 6.85 21.53 -21.03
N GLY A 22 7.15 20.26 -21.32
CA GLY A 22 8.01 19.87 -22.44
C GLY A 22 9.51 20.11 -22.25
N LYS A 23 9.98 20.42 -21.03
CA LYS A 23 11.40 20.59 -20.70
C LYS A 23 11.82 19.70 -19.55
N GLY A 24 13.05 19.18 -19.62
CA GLY A 24 13.67 18.47 -18.49
C GLY A 24 13.81 19.38 -17.28
N VAL A 25 13.44 18.90 -16.10
CA VAL A 25 13.55 19.62 -14.83
C VAL A 25 14.58 18.96 -13.91
N PRO A 26 15.59 19.70 -13.39
CA PRO A 26 16.62 19.14 -12.51
C PRO A 26 16.10 18.65 -11.16
N GLY A 27 14.93 19.13 -10.72
CA GLY A 27 14.35 18.82 -9.41
C GLY A 27 13.86 17.38 -9.26
N GLY A 28 13.87 16.57 -10.34
CA GLY A 28 13.50 15.16 -10.28
C GLY A 28 12.04 14.88 -9.94
N HIS A 29 11.16 15.89 -10.02
CA HIS A 29 9.72 15.76 -9.81
C HIS A 29 8.95 16.73 -10.70
N CYS A 30 7.70 16.42 -10.98
CA CYS A 30 6.76 17.30 -11.66
C CYS A 30 5.41 17.24 -10.94
N GLU A 31 4.70 18.37 -10.93
CA GLU A 31 3.37 18.47 -10.35
C GLU A 31 2.39 19.00 -11.39
N ALA A 32 1.13 18.55 -11.29
CA ALA A 32 0.01 19.07 -12.05
C ALA A 32 -1.14 19.35 -11.08
N SER A 33 -1.85 20.45 -11.30
CA SER A 33 -3.07 20.78 -10.58
C SER A 33 -4.27 20.70 -11.50
N LEU A 34 -5.36 20.14 -10.99
CA LEU A 34 -6.65 20.10 -11.67
C LEU A 34 -7.57 21.11 -10.97
N ALA A 35 -8.19 22.00 -11.75
CA ALA A 35 -9.17 22.98 -11.29
C ALA A 35 -10.49 22.77 -12.03
N GLY A 36 -11.61 23.20 -11.43
CA GLY A 36 -12.95 22.98 -12.02
C GLY A 36 -13.39 21.51 -12.01
N VAL A 37 -12.85 20.70 -11.09
CA VAL A 37 -13.19 19.29 -10.94
C VAL A 37 -13.55 18.95 -9.50
N GLN A 38 -14.49 18.01 -9.34
CA GLN A 38 -14.71 17.27 -8.11
C GLN A 38 -13.90 15.97 -8.20
N GLY A 39 -13.11 15.68 -7.18
CA GLY A 39 -12.21 14.53 -7.17
C GLY A 39 -12.36 13.68 -5.92
N ALA A 40 -12.20 12.36 -6.09
CA ALA A 40 -12.13 11.36 -5.03
C ALA A 40 -10.85 10.54 -5.22
N VAL A 41 -10.02 10.42 -4.18
CA VAL A 41 -8.77 9.65 -4.22
C VAL A 41 -8.78 8.59 -3.13
N GLY A 42 -8.32 7.39 -3.48
CA GLY A 42 -8.12 6.29 -2.55
C GLY A 42 -6.82 5.55 -2.82
N ALA A 43 -6.36 4.84 -1.80
CA ALA A 43 -5.30 3.86 -1.90
C ALA A 43 -5.86 2.46 -1.60
N SER A 44 -5.29 1.47 -2.28
CA SER A 44 -5.47 0.05 -1.99
C SER A 44 -4.09 -0.52 -1.66
N HIS A 45 -3.98 -1.17 -0.50
CA HIS A 45 -2.74 -1.75 0.03
C HIS A 45 -2.54 -3.21 -0.39
N GLY A 46 -3.64 -3.90 -0.72
CA GLY A 46 -3.61 -5.27 -1.22
C GLY A 46 -2.99 -6.31 -0.30
N VAL A 47 -3.39 -6.24 0.97
CA VAL A 47 -2.91 -7.08 2.05
C VAL A 47 -4.08 -7.77 2.77
N ARG A 48 -3.85 -9.00 3.20
CA ARG A 48 -4.72 -9.73 4.13
C ARG A 48 -4.23 -9.49 5.56
N MET A 49 -5.14 -9.12 6.45
CA MET A 49 -4.86 -9.04 7.89
C MET A 49 -4.73 -10.45 8.48
N LEU A 50 -3.63 -10.72 9.19
CA LEU A 50 -3.34 -12.00 9.84
C LEU A 50 -3.60 -11.98 11.34
N SER A 51 -3.54 -10.81 11.96
CA SER A 51 -3.75 -10.64 13.39
C SER A 51 -4.56 -9.41 13.71
N GLU A 52 -5.22 -9.40 14.87
CA GLU A 52 -5.81 -8.18 15.41
C GLU A 52 -4.74 -7.12 15.75
N PRO A 53 -5.07 -5.82 15.70
CA PRO A 53 -4.18 -4.75 16.15
C PRO A 53 -3.85 -4.86 17.64
N ARG A 54 -2.55 -4.85 17.95
CA ARG A 54 -2.00 -4.98 19.30
C ARG A 54 -0.93 -3.91 19.55
N PRO A 55 -0.77 -3.46 20.81
CA PRO A 55 0.21 -2.45 21.13
C PRO A 55 1.63 -3.01 21.07
N VAL A 56 2.54 -2.23 20.50
CA VAL A 56 3.99 -2.44 20.61
C VAL A 56 4.41 -2.23 22.07
N THR A 57 5.05 -3.23 22.68
CA THR A 57 5.48 -3.15 24.09
C THR A 57 6.99 -3.00 24.26
N ALA A 58 7.80 -3.39 23.28
CA ALA A 58 9.24 -3.11 23.28
C ALA A 58 9.82 -3.07 21.85
N VAL A 59 10.72 -2.10 21.63
CA VAL A 59 11.44 -1.88 20.37
C VAL A 59 12.91 -1.61 20.65
N GLN A 60 13.78 -2.02 19.73
CA GLN A 60 15.20 -1.69 19.76
C GLN A 60 15.63 -1.23 18.36
N GLY A 61 15.76 0.08 18.15
CA GLY A 61 16.06 0.62 16.82
C GLY A 61 14.97 0.30 15.80
N HIS A 62 15.27 -0.61 14.87
CA HIS A 62 14.33 -1.11 13.85
C HIS A 62 13.71 -2.47 14.21
N ASP A 63 14.10 -3.04 15.35
CA ASP A 63 13.66 -4.36 15.77
C ASP A 63 12.41 -4.22 16.64
N LEU A 64 11.32 -4.81 16.17
CA LEU A 64 10.15 -5.07 16.99
C LEU A 64 10.46 -6.30 17.85
N VAL A 65 10.61 -6.08 19.16
CA VAL A 65 11.00 -7.13 20.10
C VAL A 65 9.77 -7.76 20.73
N PHE A 66 8.87 -6.94 21.28
CA PHE A 66 7.64 -7.43 21.91
C PHE A 66 6.40 -6.67 21.45
N LEU A 67 5.33 -7.43 21.30
CA LEU A 67 3.98 -6.97 20.99
C LEU A 67 3.02 -7.61 21.99
N ASP A 68 2.29 -6.78 22.74
CA ASP A 68 1.36 -7.23 23.78
C ASP A 68 2.01 -8.23 24.76
N GLY A 69 3.27 -7.95 25.15
CA GLY A 69 4.05 -8.78 26.06
C GLY A 69 4.55 -10.11 25.48
N LYS A 70 4.38 -10.37 24.18
CA LYS A 70 4.84 -11.59 23.50
C LYS A 70 5.94 -11.27 22.49
N PRO A 71 6.93 -12.16 22.29
CA PRO A 71 7.95 -11.96 21.27
C PRO A 71 7.31 -11.74 19.89
N ALA A 72 7.85 -10.79 19.13
CA ALA A 72 7.27 -10.40 17.86
C ALA A 72 7.26 -11.57 16.86
N LEU A 73 8.36 -12.33 16.78
CA LEU A 73 8.47 -13.46 15.86
C LEU A 73 7.48 -14.59 16.21
N ASP A 74 7.26 -14.85 17.50
CA ASP A 74 6.26 -15.84 17.96
C ASP A 74 4.84 -15.42 17.56
N SER A 75 4.54 -14.12 17.70
CA SER A 75 3.25 -13.56 17.33
C SER A 75 3.01 -13.66 15.82
N LEU A 76 4.04 -13.35 15.03
CA LEU A 76 4.01 -13.46 13.57
C LEU A 76 3.81 -14.91 13.11
N GLN A 77 4.61 -15.85 13.63
CA GLN A 77 4.50 -17.27 13.29
C GLN A 77 3.11 -17.80 13.61
N ARG A 78 2.60 -17.51 14.80
CA ARG A 78 1.24 -17.93 15.20
C ARG A 78 0.16 -17.36 14.28
N ALA A 79 0.27 -16.08 13.90
CA ALA A 79 -0.69 -15.44 13.00
C ALA A 79 -0.64 -16.05 11.59
N TYR A 80 0.55 -16.41 11.12
CA TYR A 80 0.75 -17.04 9.82
C TYR A 80 0.22 -18.48 9.78
N ASP A 81 0.50 -19.26 10.82
CA ASP A 81 0.09 -20.68 10.94
C ASP A 81 -1.40 -20.85 11.14
N ALA A 82 -2.09 -19.83 11.67
CA ALA A 82 -3.54 -19.85 11.86
C ALA A 82 -4.32 -19.76 10.52
N ARG A 83 -3.65 -19.50 9.40
CA ARG A 83 -4.30 -19.41 8.09
C ARG A 83 -4.73 -20.79 7.58
N PRO A 84 -5.87 -20.89 6.88
CA PRO A 84 -6.25 -22.13 6.21
C PRO A 84 -5.18 -22.57 5.21
N GLY A 85 -4.74 -23.82 5.31
CA GLY A 85 -3.74 -24.39 4.40
C GLY A 85 -2.30 -24.00 4.68
N ALA A 86 -2.00 -23.36 5.82
CA ALA A 86 -0.62 -23.20 6.26
C ALA A 86 0.00 -24.56 6.61
N SER A 87 0.90 -25.04 5.76
CA SER A 87 1.95 -26.00 6.13
C SER A 87 2.98 -25.26 6.97
N GLY A 88 3.66 -25.93 7.90
CA GLY A 88 4.73 -25.36 8.75
C GLY A 88 6.00 -24.96 7.97
N ASP A 89 5.81 -24.34 6.81
CA ASP A 89 6.82 -23.81 5.93
C ASP A 89 7.44 -22.55 6.52
N ALA A 90 8.63 -22.21 6.03
CA ALA A 90 9.30 -20.99 6.41
C ALA A 90 8.43 -19.76 6.10
N LEU A 91 8.48 -18.76 6.99
CA LEU A 91 7.77 -17.49 6.81
C LEU A 91 8.20 -16.81 5.50
N PRO A 92 7.26 -16.46 4.59
CA PRO A 92 7.57 -15.76 3.35
C PRO A 92 7.81 -14.28 3.65
N MET A 93 8.97 -13.96 4.22
CA MET A 93 9.29 -12.62 4.75
C MET A 93 9.02 -11.48 3.78
N HIS A 94 9.28 -11.67 2.48
CA HIS A 94 9.07 -10.67 1.42
C HIS A 94 7.59 -10.39 1.08
N HIS A 95 6.68 -11.26 1.52
CA HIS A 95 5.22 -11.06 1.42
C HIS A 95 4.61 -10.57 2.73
N LEU A 96 5.32 -10.70 3.85
CA LEU A 96 4.84 -10.26 5.15
C LEU A 96 5.08 -8.76 5.34
N MET A 97 4.11 -8.10 5.94
CA MET A 97 4.15 -6.68 6.27
C MET A 97 3.61 -6.44 7.68
N LEU A 98 3.90 -5.26 8.22
CA LEU A 98 3.30 -4.77 9.45
C LEU A 98 2.41 -3.58 9.11
N GLY A 99 1.15 -3.64 9.54
CA GLY A 99 0.23 -2.50 9.51
C GLY A 99 0.40 -1.69 10.79
N ILE A 100 0.43 -0.37 10.69
CA ILE A 100 0.54 0.57 11.81
C ILE A 100 -0.66 1.51 11.75
N ALA A 101 -1.57 1.38 12.71
CA ALA A 101 -2.82 2.14 12.76
C ALA A 101 -2.88 3.04 13.99
N ALA A 102 -3.58 4.17 13.87
CA ALA A 102 -3.86 5.03 15.01
C ALA A 102 -4.86 4.39 15.98
N THR A 103 -5.87 3.68 15.45
CA THR A 103 -6.92 3.00 16.22
C THR A 103 -7.27 1.66 15.59
N ARG A 104 -8.02 0.81 16.32
CA ARG A 104 -8.58 -0.43 15.75
C ARG A 104 -9.57 -0.16 14.62
N GLU A 105 -10.33 0.92 14.71
CA GLU A 105 -11.28 1.33 13.67
C GLU A 105 -10.55 1.74 12.38
N SER A 106 -9.46 2.52 12.51
CA SER A 106 -8.58 2.86 11.39
C SER A 106 -8.03 1.60 10.71
N ALA A 107 -7.62 0.57 11.49
CA ALA A 107 -7.15 -0.69 10.94
C ALA A 107 -8.23 -1.42 10.11
N VAL A 108 -9.48 -1.44 10.60
CA VAL A 108 -10.62 -2.06 9.89
C VAL A 108 -10.99 -1.28 8.62
N HIS A 109 -10.82 0.04 8.63
CA HIS A 109 -11.15 0.90 7.48
C HIS A 109 -10.04 1.05 6.44
N GLY A 110 -8.91 0.35 6.60
CA GLY A 110 -7.79 0.46 5.67
C GLY A 110 -6.93 1.72 5.88
N ASP A 111 -7.12 2.45 6.98
CA ASP A 111 -6.43 3.71 7.24
C ASP A 111 -5.19 3.51 8.13
N TYR A 112 -4.18 2.87 7.55
CA TYR A 112 -2.96 2.49 8.26
C TYR A 112 -1.73 2.59 7.35
N ARG A 113 -0.56 2.70 7.98
CA ARG A 113 0.72 2.71 7.27
C ARG A 113 1.27 1.30 7.17
N LEU A 114 1.96 1.01 6.07
CA LEU A 114 2.64 -0.26 5.86
C LEU A 114 4.12 -0.14 6.22
N ALA A 115 4.67 -1.16 6.86
CA ALA A 115 6.10 -1.35 7.03
C ALA A 115 6.51 -2.73 6.52
N ALA A 116 7.50 -2.76 5.64
CA ALA A 116 8.10 -4.01 5.16
C ALA A 116 8.96 -4.65 6.26
N LEU A 117 8.93 -5.98 6.33
CA LEU A 117 9.84 -6.76 7.16
C LEU A 117 11.16 -6.95 6.40
N VAL A 118 12.27 -6.75 7.10
CA VAL A 118 13.63 -6.90 6.55
C VAL A 118 14.14 -8.30 6.83
N CYS A 119 14.10 -8.73 8.09
CA CYS A 119 14.50 -10.07 8.51
C CYS A 119 13.85 -10.45 9.85
N ALA A 120 14.00 -11.71 10.21
CA ALA A 120 13.64 -12.23 11.53
C ALA A 120 14.92 -12.64 12.27
N ASN A 121 14.95 -12.42 13.58
CA ASN A 121 16.03 -12.89 14.45
C ASN A 121 15.50 -14.05 15.29
N GLU A 122 15.96 -15.26 14.99
CA GLU A 122 15.55 -16.49 15.69
C GLU A 122 16.06 -16.54 17.14
N THR A 123 17.22 -15.95 17.42
CA THR A 123 17.84 -15.97 18.75
C THR A 123 17.10 -15.04 19.71
N GLU A 124 16.80 -13.82 19.25
CA GLU A 124 16.11 -12.80 20.06
C GLU A 124 14.58 -12.85 19.93
N ARG A 125 14.07 -13.68 19.01
CA ARG A 125 12.64 -13.79 18.67
C ARG A 125 12.02 -12.44 18.26
N SER A 126 12.82 -11.59 17.61
CA SER A 126 12.44 -10.25 17.13
C SER A 126 12.29 -10.21 15.60
N VAL A 127 11.68 -9.13 15.11
CA VAL A 127 11.47 -8.88 13.68
C VAL A 127 11.99 -7.49 13.33
N THR A 128 12.91 -7.40 12.38
CA THR A 128 13.47 -6.13 11.90
C THR A 128 12.60 -5.54 10.81
N LEU A 129 12.29 -4.24 10.91
CA LEU A 129 11.41 -3.51 10.01
C LEU A 129 12.14 -2.42 9.24
N ALA A 130 11.64 -2.10 8.05
CA ALA A 130 12.15 -0.99 7.23
C ALA A 130 11.87 0.39 7.84
N THR A 131 10.99 0.46 8.85
CA THR A 131 10.65 1.70 9.56
C THR A 131 10.81 1.51 11.06
N ARG A 132 11.00 2.61 11.79
CA ARG A 132 11.06 2.59 13.25
C ARG A 132 9.66 2.64 13.84
N LEU A 133 9.48 1.89 14.91
CA LEU A 133 8.27 1.89 15.72
C LEU A 133 8.51 2.58 17.05
N GLU A 134 7.43 2.98 17.69
CA GLU A 134 7.41 3.53 19.05
C GLU A 134 6.52 2.64 19.95
N PRO A 135 6.91 2.44 21.22
CA PRO A 135 6.04 1.77 22.19
C PRO A 135 4.66 2.43 22.27
N GLY A 136 3.61 1.61 22.33
CA GLY A 136 2.22 2.06 22.35
C GLY A 136 1.54 2.15 20.98
N GLN A 137 2.29 2.15 19.87
CA GLN A 137 1.68 2.08 18.53
C GLN A 137 0.88 0.78 18.36
N LEU A 138 -0.28 0.86 17.72
CA LEU A 138 -1.08 -0.32 17.39
C LEU A 138 -0.61 -0.89 16.05
N VAL A 139 -0.16 -2.14 16.09
CA VAL A 139 0.34 -2.84 14.91
C VAL A 139 -0.27 -4.22 14.75
N PHE A 140 -0.27 -4.73 13.51
CA PHE A 140 -0.82 -6.04 13.17
C PHE A 140 -0.11 -6.63 11.95
N TRP A 141 -0.05 -7.96 11.92
CA TRP A 141 0.60 -8.70 10.85
C TRP A 141 -0.29 -8.72 9.60
N LEU A 142 0.34 -8.51 8.46
CA LEU A 142 -0.29 -8.45 7.16
C LEU A 142 0.45 -9.39 6.21
N LEU A 143 -0.28 -9.93 5.25
CA LEU A 143 0.27 -10.75 4.16
C LEU A 143 -0.18 -10.19 2.82
N ARG A 144 0.78 -9.92 1.95
CA ARG A 144 0.53 -9.55 0.56
C ARG A 144 0.02 -10.76 -0.19
N GLU A 145 -1.23 -10.70 -0.64
CA GLU A 145 -1.87 -11.77 -1.41
C GLU A 145 -2.61 -11.16 -2.60
N ALA A 146 -2.50 -11.81 -3.77
CA ALA A 146 -3.13 -11.37 -5.01
C ALA A 146 -4.65 -11.17 -4.87
N ASP A 147 -5.35 -12.14 -4.27
CA ASP A 147 -6.80 -12.04 -4.14
C ASP A 147 -7.21 -10.97 -3.13
N ALA A 148 -6.43 -10.75 -2.06
CA ALA A 148 -6.66 -9.64 -1.14
C ALA A 148 -6.49 -8.28 -1.84
N ALA A 149 -5.49 -8.14 -2.73
CA ALA A 149 -5.32 -6.93 -3.55
C ALA A 149 -6.46 -6.67 -4.53
N GLN A 150 -7.03 -7.72 -5.10
CA GLN A 150 -8.18 -7.58 -5.99
C GLN A 150 -9.44 -7.16 -5.25
N CYS A 151 -9.75 -7.78 -4.11
CA CYS A 151 -10.88 -7.37 -3.28
C CYS A 151 -10.73 -5.93 -2.79
N ASP A 152 -9.56 -5.57 -2.25
CA ASP A 152 -9.29 -4.23 -1.74
C ASP A 152 -9.37 -3.15 -2.84
N LEU A 153 -8.88 -3.44 -4.05
CA LEU A 153 -9.04 -2.55 -5.20
C LEU A 153 -10.52 -2.40 -5.59
N GLU A 154 -11.29 -3.48 -5.59
CA GLU A 154 -12.73 -3.45 -5.90
C GLU A 154 -13.52 -2.61 -4.90
N ASP A 155 -13.22 -2.76 -3.61
CA ASP A 155 -13.83 -2.01 -2.52
C ASP A 155 -13.46 -0.52 -2.60
N MET A 156 -12.19 -0.21 -2.88
CA MET A 156 -11.73 1.15 -3.11
C MET A 156 -12.48 1.79 -4.28
N VAL A 157 -12.57 1.14 -5.44
CA VAL A 157 -13.29 1.68 -6.60
C VAL A 157 -14.75 1.93 -6.26
N SER A 158 -15.40 0.99 -5.59
CA SER A 158 -16.78 1.12 -5.15
C SER A 158 -16.94 2.35 -4.25
N ARG A 159 -16.06 2.52 -3.25
CA ARG A 159 -16.08 3.68 -2.34
C ARG A 159 -15.91 5.01 -3.08
N LEU A 160 -14.97 5.10 -4.02
CA LEU A 160 -14.75 6.32 -4.80
C LEU A 160 -15.91 6.65 -5.73
N GLN A 161 -16.56 5.64 -6.32
CA GLN A 161 -17.79 5.82 -7.11
C GLN A 161 -18.93 6.39 -6.25
N HIS A 162 -19.08 5.95 -5.00
CA HIS A 162 -20.09 6.50 -4.09
C HIS A 162 -19.81 7.96 -3.69
N GLN A 163 -18.53 8.37 -3.64
CA GLN A 163 -18.14 9.77 -3.40
C GLN A 163 -18.40 10.67 -4.61
N LEU A 164 -18.60 10.09 -5.80
CA LEU A 164 -18.92 10.80 -7.04
C LEU A 164 -20.23 10.24 -7.66
N PRO A 165 -21.40 10.54 -7.08
CA PRO A 165 -22.67 9.91 -7.48
C PRO A 165 -23.05 10.13 -8.96
N ALA A 166 -22.63 11.24 -9.55
CA ALA A 166 -22.86 11.56 -10.95
C ALA A 166 -21.90 10.83 -11.92
N GLY A 167 -20.96 10.05 -11.40
CA GLY A 167 -19.97 9.30 -12.16
C GLY A 167 -18.72 10.13 -12.51
N PRO A 168 -17.53 9.50 -12.53
CA PRO A 168 -16.31 10.16 -12.97
C PRO A 168 -16.23 10.27 -14.50
N ASP A 169 -15.62 11.34 -14.98
CA ASP A 169 -15.34 11.58 -16.39
C ASP A 169 -13.97 11.03 -16.80
N PHE A 170 -13.01 10.97 -15.87
CA PHE A 170 -11.67 10.39 -16.09
C PHE A 170 -11.03 9.95 -14.76
N GLY A 171 -9.95 9.18 -14.87
CA GLY A 171 -9.17 8.75 -13.71
C GLY A 171 -7.66 8.80 -13.91
N LEU A 172 -6.95 8.86 -12.78
CA LEU A 172 -5.50 8.72 -12.69
C LEU A 172 -5.18 7.51 -11.81
N LEU A 173 -4.47 6.53 -12.35
CA LEU A 173 -4.06 5.31 -11.65
C LEU A 173 -2.53 5.21 -11.55
N PHE A 174 -2.01 5.17 -10.34
CA PHE A 174 -0.61 4.89 -10.05
C PHE A 174 -0.53 3.56 -9.31
N SER A 175 0.18 2.58 -9.84
CA SER A 175 0.26 1.24 -9.25
C SER A 175 1.69 0.77 -9.10
N CYS A 176 2.00 0.08 -8.01
CA CYS A 176 3.34 -0.42 -7.78
C CYS A 176 3.68 -1.51 -8.80
N LEU A 177 4.89 -1.48 -9.37
CA LEU A 177 5.41 -2.55 -10.21
C LEU A 177 5.41 -3.90 -9.48
N GLY A 178 5.62 -3.89 -8.16
CA GLY A 178 5.54 -5.07 -7.30
C GLY A 178 4.13 -5.64 -7.11
N ARG A 179 3.09 -4.97 -7.64
CA ARG A 179 1.66 -5.34 -7.60
C ARG A 179 1.07 -5.64 -8.99
N GLY A 180 1.83 -5.41 -10.07
CA GLY A 180 1.39 -5.65 -11.45
C GLY A 180 1.42 -7.13 -11.88
N PRO A 181 1.66 -7.42 -13.17
CA PRO A 181 1.65 -8.79 -13.70
C PRO A 181 2.48 -9.80 -12.90
N TYR A 182 3.63 -9.40 -12.35
CA TYR A 182 4.46 -10.29 -11.52
C TYR A 182 3.78 -10.74 -10.21
N PHE A 183 2.87 -9.94 -9.68
CA PHE A 183 2.06 -10.28 -8.51
C PHE A 183 0.82 -11.12 -8.85
N TYR A 184 0.42 -11.09 -10.13
CA TYR A 184 -0.79 -11.71 -10.66
C TYR A 184 -0.51 -12.78 -11.73
N ASN A 185 0.62 -13.48 -11.63
CA ASN A 185 0.99 -14.59 -12.52
C ASN A 185 0.97 -14.24 -14.02
N GLY A 186 1.38 -13.02 -14.38
CA GLY A 186 1.50 -12.52 -15.75
C GLY A 186 0.29 -11.74 -16.27
N VAL A 187 -0.77 -11.58 -15.49
CA VAL A 187 -2.00 -10.85 -15.89
C VAL A 187 -2.12 -9.54 -15.13
N ASP A 188 -2.44 -8.45 -15.82
CA ASP A 188 -2.72 -7.17 -15.15
C ASP A 188 -4.17 -7.11 -14.63
N ARG A 189 -4.44 -7.85 -13.54
CA ARG A 189 -5.79 -7.94 -12.96
C ARG A 189 -6.31 -6.59 -12.46
N ASP A 190 -5.43 -5.69 -12.03
CA ASP A 190 -5.80 -4.32 -11.61
C ASP A 190 -6.38 -3.52 -12.78
N LEU A 191 -5.70 -3.52 -13.93
CA LEU A 191 -6.17 -2.83 -15.12
C LEU A 191 -7.45 -3.46 -15.68
N GLU A 192 -7.55 -4.79 -15.68
CA GLU A 192 -8.78 -5.50 -16.09
C GLU A 192 -9.96 -5.12 -15.20
N LEU A 193 -9.75 -5.02 -13.89
CA LEU A 193 -10.76 -4.55 -12.94
C LEU A 193 -11.19 -3.12 -13.25
N MET A 194 -10.25 -2.20 -13.49
CA MET A 194 -10.58 -0.82 -13.88
C MET A 194 -11.45 -0.78 -15.14
N ARG A 195 -11.04 -1.51 -16.19
CA ARG A 195 -11.76 -1.52 -17.48
C ARG A 195 -13.15 -2.13 -17.35
N ARG A 196 -13.34 -3.09 -16.44
CA ARG A 196 -14.65 -3.70 -16.15
C ARG A 196 -15.55 -2.76 -15.34
N ARG A 197 -15.01 -2.11 -14.31
CA ARG A 197 -15.78 -1.26 -13.38
C ARG A 197 -16.07 0.14 -13.93
N LEU A 198 -15.22 0.64 -14.82
CA LEU A 198 -15.31 1.98 -15.42
C LEU A 198 -15.17 1.88 -16.96
N PRO A 199 -16.13 1.21 -17.64
CA PRO A 199 -16.01 0.90 -19.07
C PRO A 199 -15.99 2.17 -19.92
N GLY A 200 -14.98 2.28 -20.79
CA GLY A 200 -14.82 3.41 -21.71
C GLY A 200 -14.34 4.72 -21.07
N MET A 201 -14.14 4.75 -19.76
CA MET A 201 -13.62 5.94 -19.07
C MET A 201 -12.13 6.13 -19.39
N PRO A 202 -11.69 7.34 -19.79
CA PRO A 202 -10.28 7.67 -19.90
C PRO A 202 -9.54 7.44 -18.57
N LEU A 203 -8.51 6.61 -18.61
CA LEU A 203 -7.65 6.31 -17.48
C LEU A 203 -6.19 6.52 -17.91
N ILE A 204 -5.47 7.35 -17.16
CA ILE A 204 -4.05 7.61 -17.40
C ILE A 204 -3.25 7.31 -16.13
N GLY A 205 -1.94 7.14 -16.28
CA GLY A 205 -1.03 6.91 -15.16
C GLY A 205 0.11 5.99 -15.54
N PHE A 206 0.73 5.36 -14.55
CA PHE A 206 1.88 4.49 -14.77
C PHE A 206 2.09 3.48 -13.64
N TYR A 207 2.88 2.45 -13.95
CA TYR A 207 3.43 1.54 -12.96
C TYR A 207 4.78 2.03 -12.48
N GLY A 208 4.98 2.11 -11.16
CA GLY A 208 6.15 2.73 -10.54
C GLY A 208 6.72 1.98 -9.35
N ASN A 209 7.64 2.64 -8.64
CA ASN A 209 8.36 2.10 -7.49
C ASN A 209 7.72 2.50 -6.15
N GLY A 210 6.70 3.34 -6.18
CA GLY A 210 5.96 3.76 -5.00
C GLY A 210 4.82 4.70 -5.38
N GLU A 211 3.87 4.83 -4.47
CA GLU A 211 2.66 5.61 -4.69
C GLU A 211 2.55 6.70 -3.62
N ILE A 212 1.95 7.83 -3.97
CA ILE A 212 1.72 8.93 -3.04
C ILE A 212 0.22 9.08 -2.87
N ALA A 213 -0.27 9.02 -1.65
CA ALA A 213 -1.68 9.24 -1.34
C ALA A 213 -1.86 9.79 0.07
N PRO A 214 -2.99 10.47 0.33
CA PRO A 214 -3.37 10.83 1.69
C PRO A 214 -3.80 9.59 2.46
N VAL A 215 -3.13 9.30 3.57
CA VAL A 215 -3.50 8.29 4.58
C VAL A 215 -3.58 9.01 5.93
N ASN A 216 -4.65 8.82 6.70
CA ASN A 216 -4.95 9.54 7.94
C ASN A 216 -4.82 11.08 7.80
N GLY A 217 -5.18 11.64 6.63
CA GLY A 217 -5.10 13.08 6.36
C GLY A 217 -3.71 13.63 6.05
N VAL A 218 -2.67 12.79 6.01
CA VAL A 218 -1.29 13.16 5.67
C VAL A 218 -0.86 12.43 4.41
N ASN A 219 -0.08 13.08 3.53
CA ASN A 219 0.45 12.38 2.35
C ASN A 219 1.57 11.43 2.77
N GLU A 220 1.42 10.17 2.42
CA GLU A 220 2.40 9.12 2.69
C GLU A 220 2.97 8.57 1.38
N LEU A 221 4.21 8.10 1.44
CA LEU A 221 4.79 7.27 0.39
C LEU A 221 4.42 5.81 0.69
N LEU A 222 3.60 5.25 -0.18
CA LEU A 222 3.11 3.88 -0.11
C LEU A 222 3.98 2.97 -0.96
N GLN A 223 4.03 1.71 -0.53
CA GLN A 223 4.70 0.62 -1.25
C GLN A 223 3.69 -0.48 -1.52
N TYR A 224 3.87 -1.21 -2.62
CA TYR A 224 3.01 -2.32 -3.02
C TYR A 224 1.52 -1.98 -3.14
N SER A 225 1.21 -0.70 -3.29
CA SER A 225 -0.16 -0.18 -3.28
C SER A 225 -0.58 0.21 -4.69
N ALA A 226 -1.86 0.53 -4.85
CA ALA A 226 -2.35 1.29 -6.00
C ALA A 226 -3.14 2.47 -5.50
N VAL A 227 -2.94 3.61 -6.15
CA VAL A 227 -3.62 4.86 -5.85
C VAL A 227 -4.45 5.25 -7.06
N LEU A 228 -5.74 5.43 -6.83
CA LEU A 228 -6.71 5.83 -7.84
C LEU A 228 -7.30 7.18 -7.47
N GLY A 229 -7.19 8.13 -8.38
CA GLY A 229 -7.98 9.35 -8.38
C GLY A 229 -9.05 9.29 -9.45
N LEU A 230 -10.31 9.52 -9.07
CA LEU A 230 -11.44 9.66 -9.97
C LEU A 230 -11.90 11.12 -9.97
N PHE A 231 -12.21 11.66 -11.14
CA PHE A 231 -12.51 13.08 -11.31
C PHE A 231 -13.72 13.30 -12.20
N ARG A 232 -14.48 14.35 -11.89
CA ARG A 232 -15.63 14.83 -12.65
C ARG A 232 -15.52 16.34 -12.83
N HIS A 233 -15.86 16.85 -14.01
CA HIS A 233 -15.99 18.29 -14.25
C HIS A 233 -17.14 18.91 -13.44
N VAL A 234 -16.93 20.11 -12.89
CA VAL A 234 -17.94 20.90 -12.15
C VAL A 234 -18.54 21.98 -13.03
#